data_AF-A0A3D3FTN5-F1
#
_entry.id   AF-A0A3D3FTN5-F1
#
_cell.length_a   1.000
_cell.length_b   1.000
_cell.length_c   1.000
_cell.angle_alpha   90.00
_cell.angle_beta   90.00
_cell.angle_gamma   90.00
#
_symmetry.space_group_name_H-M   'P 1'
#
loop_
_entity.id
_entity.type
_entity.pdbx_description
1 polymer ?
#
loop_
_entity_poly.entity_id
_entity_poly.type
_entity_poly.pdbx_seq_one_letter_code
_entity_poly.pdbx_strand_id
1 'polypeptide(L)'
;MTFSERMRNWVEQGVSASKHLAEKAGAAAQDAGEKGVLKIEIMQLESQAQKLVARLGSEAYALLVEQRKATISSEDPSIRGILAEVASIRAAIEKKEAELHQSI
;
A
#
# COMPACT_ATOMS: atom_id res chain seq x y z
N MET A 1 -41.01 19.31 34.01
CA MET A 1 -40.98 18.85 32.62
C MET A 1 -42.25 18.08 32.29
N THR A 2 -42.93 18.45 31.22
CA THR A 2 -44.14 17.77 30.74
C THR A 2 -43.79 16.49 29.97
N PHE A 3 -44.78 15.61 29.74
CA PHE A 3 -44.61 14.42 28.91
C PHE A 3 -44.21 14.78 27.47
N SER A 4 -44.73 15.90 26.95
CA SER A 4 -44.40 16.42 25.63
C SER A 4 -42.93 16.83 25.51
N GLU A 5 -42.37 17.49 26.53
CA GLU A 5 -40.94 17.86 26.56
C GLU A 5 -40.02 16.62 26.60
N ARG A 6 -40.41 15.58 27.35
CA ARG A 6 -39.66 14.31 27.40
C ARG A 6 -39.64 13.60 26.05
N MET A 7 -40.78 13.56 25.36
CA MET A 7 -40.89 12.95 24.02
C MET A 7 -40.08 13.74 22.98
N ARG A 8 -40.13 15.08 23.03
CA ARG A 8 -39.33 15.94 22.14
C ARG A 8 -37.82 15.73 22.33
N ASN A 9 -37.36 15.69 23.58
CA ASN A 9 -35.95 15.43 23.90
C ASN A 9 -35.50 14.04 23.43
N TRP A 10 -36.34 13.01 23.52
CA TRP A 10 -36.02 11.67 23.05
C TRP A 10 -35.87 11.60 21.52
N VAL A 11 -36.76 12.28 20.79
CA VAL A 11 -36.68 12.38 19.33
C VAL A 11 -35.45 13.18 18.89
N GLU A 12 -35.18 14.32 19.52
CA GLU A 12 -33.99 15.13 19.23
C GLU A 12 -32.69 14.36 19.54
N GLN A 13 -32.64 13.63 20.65
CA GLN A 13 -31.52 12.74 20.98
C GLN A 13 -31.36 11.60 19.98
N GLY A 14 -32.45 10.94 19.58
CA GLY A 14 -32.43 9.86 18.58
C GLY A 14 -31.93 10.31 17.21
N VAL A 15 -32.35 11.50 16.76
CA VAL A 15 -31.88 12.11 15.51
C VAL A 15 -30.39 12.48 15.62
N SER A 16 -29.96 13.06 16.73
CA SER A 16 -28.54 13.42 16.95
C SER A 16 -27.63 12.20 17.00
N ALA A 17 -28.04 11.13 17.69
CA ALA A 17 -27.30 9.87 17.77
C ALA A 17 -27.19 9.18 16.41
N SER A 18 -28.26 9.23 15.60
CA SER A 18 -28.28 8.65 14.25
C SER A 18 -27.33 9.39 13.30
N LYS A 19 -27.29 10.73 13.36
CA LYS A 19 -26.34 11.53 12.58
C LYS A 19 -24.90 11.22 12.96
N HIS A 20 -24.60 11.16 14.26
CA HIS A 20 -23.26 10.86 14.74
C HIS A 20 -22.81 9.43 14.38
N LEU A 21 -23.73 8.46 14.35
CA LEU A 21 -23.47 7.10 13.84
C LEU A 21 -23.21 7.09 12.34
N ALA A 22 -24.00 7.83 11.55
CA ALA A 22 -23.81 7.94 10.11
C ALA A 22 -22.48 8.62 9.74
N GLU A 23 -22.12 9.69 10.46
CA GLU A 23 -20.83 10.39 10.30
C GLU A 23 -19.66 9.47 10.63
N LYS A 24 -19.73 8.72 11.74
CA LYS A 24 -18.70 7.72 12.08
C LYS A 24 -18.60 6.60 11.06
N ALA A 25 -19.74 6.10 10.56
CA ALA A 25 -19.76 5.06 9.54
C ALA A 25 -19.16 5.56 8.21
N GLY A 26 -19.48 6.80 7.81
CA GLY A 26 -18.90 7.44 6.63
C GLY A 26 -17.38 7.62 6.75
N ALA A 27 -16.91 8.12 7.89
CA ALA A 27 -15.48 8.27 8.15
C ALA A 27 -14.74 6.91 8.13
N ALA A 28 -15.32 5.87 8.73
CA ALA A 28 -14.75 4.52 8.70
C ALA A 28 -14.73 3.92 7.28
N ALA A 29 -15.76 4.15 6.48
CA ALA A 29 -15.81 3.67 5.09
C ALA A 29 -14.78 4.39 4.22
N GLN A 30 -14.59 5.69 4.40
CA GLN A 30 -13.57 6.46 3.71
C GLN A 30 -12.16 5.96 4.06
N ASP A 31 -11.87 5.83 5.35
CA ASP A 31 -10.57 5.31 5.83
C ASP A 31 -10.28 3.90 5.31
N ALA A 32 -11.28 3.01 5.32
CA ALA A 32 -11.15 1.67 4.74
C ALA A 32 -10.91 1.70 3.23
N GLY A 33 -11.53 2.65 2.51
CA GLY A 33 -11.32 2.86 1.08
C GLY A 33 -9.90 3.34 0.76
N GLU A 34 -9.42 4.36 1.46
CA GLU A 34 -8.07 4.91 1.30
C GLU A 34 -6.99 3.86 1.60
N LYS A 35 -7.14 3.10 2.70
CA LYS A 35 -6.27 1.96 3.04
C LYS A 35 -6.33 0.85 1.99
N GLY A 36 -7.51 0.58 1.42
CA GLY A 36 -7.69 -0.40 0.35
C GLY A 36 -6.89 -0.03 -0.90
N VAL A 37 -6.92 1.24 -1.30
CA VAL A 37 -6.13 1.74 -2.43
C VAL A 37 -4.63 1.57 -2.16
N LEU A 38 -4.15 1.98 -0.99
CA LEU A 38 -2.73 1.82 -0.62
C LEU A 38 -2.27 0.36 -0.68
N LYS A 39 -3.08 -0.58 -0.19
CA LYS A 39 -2.77 -2.02 -0.27
C LYS A 39 -2.66 -2.52 -1.71
N ILE A 40 -3.57 -2.12 -2.59
CA ILE A 40 -3.51 -2.49 -4.00
C ILE A 40 -2.25 -1.93 -4.66
N GLU A 41 -1.90 -0.69 -4.39
CA GLU A 41 -0.67 -0.07 -4.92
C GLU A 41 0.59 -0.77 -4.43
N ILE A 42 0.67 -1.14 -3.15
CA ILE A 42 1.77 -1.95 -2.60
C ILE A 42 1.87 -3.29 -3.34
N MET A 43 0.75 -4.02 -3.46
CA MET A 43 0.73 -5.31 -4.16
C MET A 43 1.19 -5.19 -5.63
N GLN A 44 0.84 -4.11 -6.31
CA GLN A 44 1.29 -3.85 -7.68
C GLN A 44 2.81 -3.62 -7.74
N LEU A 45 3.36 -2.82 -6.82
CA LEU A 45 4.80 -2.58 -6.74
C LEU A 45 5.57 -3.85 -6.38
N GLU A 46 5.06 -4.66 -5.45
CA GLU A 46 5.64 -5.97 -5.11
C GLU A 46 5.69 -6.90 -6.32
N SER A 47 4.60 -6.97 -7.09
CA SER A 47 4.56 -7.76 -8.33
C SER A 47 5.58 -7.26 -9.36
N GLN A 48 5.78 -5.95 -9.47
CA GLN A 48 6.81 -5.38 -10.35
C GLN A 48 8.22 -5.74 -9.87
N ALA A 49 8.49 -5.61 -8.56
CA ALA A 49 9.77 -6.00 -7.97
C ALA A 49 10.08 -7.48 -8.21
N GLN A 50 9.09 -8.37 -8.02
CA GLN A 50 9.25 -9.80 -8.29
C GLN A 50 9.64 -10.09 -9.75
N LYS A 51 9.00 -9.43 -10.72
CA LYS A 51 9.33 -9.58 -12.14
C LYS A 51 10.75 -9.11 -12.46
N LEU A 52 11.18 -7.99 -11.87
CA LEU A 52 12.53 -7.46 -12.06
C LEU A 52 13.59 -8.34 -11.42
N VAL A 53 13.33 -8.90 -10.24
CA VAL A 53 14.22 -9.86 -9.59
C VAL A 53 14.33 -11.16 -10.39
N ALA A 54 13.22 -11.65 -10.95
CA ALA A 54 13.25 -12.80 -11.85
C ALA A 54 14.10 -12.50 -13.11
N ARG A 55 13.92 -11.32 -13.71
CA ARG A 55 14.74 -10.87 -14.84
C ARG A 55 16.22 -10.77 -14.46
N LEU A 56 16.54 -10.19 -13.30
CA LEU A 56 17.90 -10.11 -12.78
C LEU A 56 18.54 -11.51 -12.65
N GLY A 57 17.78 -12.49 -12.15
CA GLY A 57 18.22 -13.87 -12.05
C GLY A 57 18.54 -14.48 -13.43
N SER A 58 17.70 -14.25 -14.43
CA SER A 58 17.93 -14.69 -15.80
C SER A 58 19.18 -14.05 -16.41
N GLU A 59 19.38 -12.75 -16.23
CA GLU A 59 20.57 -12.04 -16.74
C GLU A 59 21.86 -12.52 -16.03
N ALA A 60 21.79 -12.72 -14.70
CA ALA A 60 22.91 -13.26 -13.94
C ALA A 60 23.27 -14.69 -14.36
N TYR A 61 22.27 -15.53 -14.63
CA TYR A 61 22.48 -16.87 -15.16
C TYR A 61 23.16 -16.82 -16.53
N ALA A 62 22.67 -15.99 -17.46
CA ALA A 62 23.27 -15.82 -18.79
C ALA A 62 24.73 -15.38 -18.70
N LEU A 63 25.04 -14.43 -17.82
CA LEU A 63 26.41 -13.95 -17.60
C LEU A 63 27.34 -15.03 -17.01
N LEU A 64 26.91 -15.76 -15.97
CA LEU A 64 27.75 -16.75 -15.29
C LEU A 64 27.89 -18.06 -16.09
N VAL A 65 26.79 -18.55 -16.68
CA VAL A 65 26.73 -19.90 -17.26
C VAL A 65 26.97 -19.86 -18.77
N GLU A 66 26.27 -18.98 -19.49
CA GLU A 66 26.35 -18.94 -20.95
C GLU A 66 27.60 -18.19 -21.43
N GLN A 67 27.86 -17.01 -20.84
CA GLN A 67 29.03 -16.18 -21.16
C GLN A 67 30.28 -16.55 -20.36
N ARG A 68 30.14 -17.45 -19.38
CA ARG A 68 31.23 -17.93 -18.50
C ARG A 68 32.01 -16.80 -17.82
N LYS A 69 31.35 -15.70 -17.46
CA LYS A 69 31.98 -14.72 -16.57
C LYS A 69 32.25 -15.37 -15.21
N ALA A 70 33.48 -15.24 -14.73
CA ALA A 70 33.88 -15.80 -13.44
C ALA A 70 33.21 -15.09 -12.24
N THR A 71 32.89 -13.80 -12.41
CA THR A 71 32.24 -12.97 -11.38
C THR A 71 31.30 -11.96 -12.02
N ILE A 72 30.32 -11.49 -11.24
CA ILE A 72 29.42 -10.40 -11.59
C ILE A 72 29.46 -9.38 -10.44
N SER A 73 29.52 -8.10 -10.79
CA SER A 73 29.47 -6.94 -9.90
C SER A 73 28.15 -6.18 -10.07
N SER A 74 27.75 -5.39 -9.08
CA SER A 74 26.57 -4.50 -9.18
C SER A 74 26.70 -3.46 -10.31
N GLU A 75 27.93 -3.18 -10.75
CA GLU A 75 28.22 -2.25 -11.84
C GLU A 75 28.18 -2.89 -13.24
N ASP A 76 27.93 -4.20 -13.34
CA ASP A 76 27.86 -4.88 -14.64
C ASP A 76 26.75 -4.23 -15.52
N PRO A 77 27.08 -3.78 -16.74
CA PRO A 77 26.14 -3.04 -17.59
C PRO A 77 24.81 -3.76 -17.85
N SER A 78 24.83 -5.10 -17.90
CA SER A 78 23.65 -5.94 -18.14
C SER A 78 22.65 -5.94 -16.97
N ILE A 79 23.10 -5.68 -15.74
CA ILE A 79 22.25 -5.81 -14.54
C ILE A 79 22.14 -4.53 -13.72
N ARG A 80 23.06 -3.57 -13.87
CA ARG A 80 23.07 -2.32 -13.09
C ARG A 80 21.73 -1.57 -13.16
N GLY A 81 21.14 -1.49 -14.35
CA GLY A 81 19.83 -0.85 -14.54
C GLY A 81 18.71 -1.56 -13.78
N ILE A 82 18.70 -2.90 -13.84
CA ILE A 82 17.70 -3.72 -13.13
C ILE A 82 17.85 -3.56 -11.62
N LEU A 83 19.09 -3.55 -11.11
CA LEU A 83 19.37 -3.34 -9.69
C LEU A 83 18.89 -1.96 -9.21
N ALA A 84 19.14 -0.91 -9.99
CA ALA A 84 18.69 0.45 -9.66
C ALA A 84 17.15 0.55 -9.64
N GLU A 85 16.49 -0.09 -10.60
CA GLU A 85 15.02 -0.12 -10.66
C GLU A 85 14.40 -0.89 -9.49
N VAL A 86 14.97 -2.05 -9.14
CA VAL A 86 14.57 -2.82 -7.95
C VAL A 86 14.71 -1.98 -6.68
N ALA A 87 15.84 -1.29 -6.51
CA ALA A 87 16.06 -0.42 -5.35
C ALA A 87 15.03 0.71 -5.28
N SER A 88 14.71 1.35 -6.41
CA SER A 88 13.70 2.40 -6.48
C SER A 88 12.30 1.90 -6.12
N ILE A 89 11.91 0.73 -6.63
CA ILE A 89 10.60 0.14 -6.33
C ILE A 89 10.51 -0.27 -4.86
N ARG A 90 11.58 -0.85 -4.28
CA ARG A 90 11.62 -1.17 -2.85
C ARG A 90 11.45 0.06 -1.98
N ALA A 91 12.13 1.17 -2.30
CA ALA A 91 11.96 2.42 -1.58
C ALA A 91 10.52 2.96 -1.68
N ALA A 92 9.87 2.79 -2.84
CA ALA A 92 8.48 3.19 -3.03
C ALA A 92 7.51 2.32 -2.21
N ILE A 93 7.75 1.00 -2.11
CA ILE A 93 6.99 0.09 -1.24
C ILE A 93 7.14 0.52 0.22
N GLU A 94 8.36 0.67 0.70
CA GLU A 94 8.65 1.05 2.10
C GLU A 94 7.96 2.36 2.48
N LYS A 95 7.94 3.35 1.57
CA LYS A 95 7.22 4.60 1.76
C LYS A 95 5.71 4.37 1.91
N LYS A 96 5.09 3.58 1.04
CA LYS A 96 3.65 3.29 1.07
C LYS A 96 3.24 2.42 2.25
N GLU A 97 4.09 1.48 2.66
CA GLU A 97 3.88 0.67 3.86
C GLU A 97 3.93 1.52 5.14
N ALA A 98 4.83 2.52 5.18
CA ALA A 98 4.89 3.50 6.26
C ALA A 98 3.63 4.38 6.29
N GLU A 99 3.17 4.86 5.13
CA GLU A 99 1.89 5.60 5.00
C GLU A 99 0.73 4.75 5.54
N LEU A 100 0.63 3.48 5.10
CA LEU A 100 -0.43 2.57 5.55
C LEU A 100 -0.36 2.31 7.06
N HIS A 101 0.83 2.15 7.64
CA HIS A 101 0.99 1.96 9.09
C HIS A 101 0.63 3.21 9.89
N GLN A 102 0.91 4.41 9.39
CA GLN A 102 0.54 5.66 10.03
C GLN A 102 -0.97 5.94 9.96
N SER A 103 -1.68 5.32 9.01
CA SER A 103 -3.13 5.41 8.90
C SER A 103 -3.89 4.44 9.84
N ILE A 104 -3.24 3.44 10.45
CA ILE A 104 -3.85 2.45 11.35
C ILE A 104 -3.84 2.96 12.79
#